data_AF-A0A9W4T060-F1
#
_entry.id   AF-A0A9W4T060-F1
#
_cell.length_a   1.000
_cell.length_b   1.000
_cell.length_c   1.000
_cell.angle_alpha   90.00
_cell.angle_beta   90.00
_cell.angle_gamma   90.00
#
_symmetry.space_group_name_H-M   'P 1'
#
loop_
_entity.id
_entity.type
_entity.pdbx_description
1 polymer ?
#
loop_
_entity_poly.entity_id
_entity_poly.type
_entity_poly.pdbx_seq_one_letter_code
_entity_poly.pdbx_strand_id
1 'polypeptide(L)' 'DIGIGFCTQSASLNKMPDSSWGYNGYNGNLFFNSDGKPYGSKFMAGDTIGCSVNFRNNTVLYTRNGVNLGS' A
#
# COMPACT_ATOMS: atom_id res chain seq x y z
N ASP A 1 -8.04 -7.71 8.36
CA ASP A 1 -6.79 -7.16 7.80
C ASP A 1 -7.15 -6.04 6.85
N ILE A 2 -6.35 -4.96 6.79
CA ILE A 2 -6.63 -3.77 5.98
C ILE A 2 -5.42 -3.51 5.08
N GLY A 3 -5.67 -3.33 3.78
CA GLY A 3 -4.69 -2.88 2.80
C GLY A 3 -5.05 -1.50 2.26
N ILE A 4 -4.06 -0.65 2.03
CA ILE A 4 -4.23 0.69 1.46
C ILE A 4 -3.34 0.82 0.23
N GLY A 5 -3.85 1.36 -0.88
CA GLY A 5 -3.02 1.58 -2.06
C GLY A 5 -3.79 1.97 -3.31
N PHE A 6 -3.29 1.53 -4.46
CA PHE A 6 -3.70 1.98 -5.79
C PHE A 6 -4.07 0.79 -6.66
N CYS A 7 -4.97 1.00 -7.61
CA CYS A 7 -5.29 0.02 -8.63
C CYS A 7 -5.41 0.68 -10.00
N THR A 8 -5.23 -0.12 -11.04
CA THR A 8 -5.54 0.32 -12.40
C THR A 8 -7.06 0.39 -12.60
N GLN A 9 -7.51 1.08 -13.64
CA GLN A 9 -8.93 1.11 -14.02
C GLN A 9 -9.49 -0.29 -14.34
N SER A 10 -8.63 -1.24 -14.74
CA SER A 10 -9.04 -2.60 -15.08
C SER A 10 -9.19 -3.51 -13.86
N ALA A 11 -8.85 -3.06 -12.66
CA ALA A 11 -8.96 -3.86 -11.45
C ALA A 11 -10.44 -4.16 -11.16
N SER A 12 -10.74 -5.44 -10.91
CA SER A 12 -12.08 -5.84 -10.50
C SER A 12 -12.27 -5.63 -9.01
N LEU A 13 -13.33 -4.90 -8.66
CA LEU A 13 -13.66 -4.55 -7.27
C LEU A 13 -14.37 -5.68 -6.50
N ASN A 14 -14.70 -6.78 -7.18
CA ASN A 14 -15.48 -7.90 -6.62
C ASN A 14 -14.66 -9.19 -6.46
N LYS A 15 -13.32 -9.10 -6.49
CA LYS A 15 -12.42 -10.24 -6.32
C LYS A 15 -11.19 -9.84 -5.51
N MET A 16 -10.29 -10.79 -5.27
CA MET A 16 -9.01 -10.48 -4.62
C MET A 16 -8.18 -9.48 -5.43
N PRO A 17 -7.33 -8.67 -4.76
CA PRO A 17 -6.53 -7.63 -5.43
C PRO A 17 -5.74 -8.17 -6.62
N ASP A 18 -5.98 -7.56 -7.78
CA ASP A 18 -5.33 -7.84 -9.05
C ASP A 18 -5.18 -6.51 -9.80
N SER A 19 -4.11 -6.37 -10.55
CA SER A 19 -3.66 -5.11 -11.16
C SER A 19 -3.61 -3.95 -10.13
N SER A 20 -3.06 -4.24 -8.95
CA SER A 20 -3.05 -3.29 -7.83
C SER A 20 -1.79 -3.38 -6.98
N TRP A 21 -1.46 -2.27 -6.31
CA TRP A 21 -0.39 -2.15 -5.34
C TRP A 21 -0.99 -1.78 -3.99
N GLY A 22 -0.54 -2.41 -2.91
CA GLY A 22 -1.10 -2.14 -1.59
C GLY A 22 -0.13 -2.37 -0.45
N TYR A 23 -0.24 -1.54 0.57
CA TYR A 23 0.47 -1.69 1.83
C TYR A 23 -0.45 -2.32 2.88
N ASN A 24 -0.02 -3.44 3.45
CA ASN A 24 -0.82 -4.26 4.36
C ASN A 24 -0.56 -3.92 5.83
N GLY A 25 -1.64 -3.68 6.60
CA GLY A 25 -1.54 -3.28 7.99
C GLY A 25 -1.18 -4.39 8.96
N TYR A 26 -1.54 -5.63 8.66
CA TYR A 26 -1.27 -6.77 9.54
C TYR A 26 0.21 -7.18 9.56
N ASN A 27 0.90 -7.14 8.42
CA ASN A 27 2.29 -7.58 8.29
C ASN A 27 3.27 -6.47 7.91
N GLY A 28 2.79 -5.31 7.43
CA GLY A 28 3.67 -4.22 7.01
C GLY A 28 4.37 -4.47 5.66
N ASN A 29 3.86 -5.41 4.85
CA ASN A 29 4.40 -5.70 3.53
C ASN A 29 3.75 -4.82 2.47
N LEU A 30 4.53 -4.51 1.43
CA LEU A 30 4.02 -3.99 0.15
C LEU A 30 3.68 -5.18 -0.75
N PHE A 31 2.49 -5.15 -1.33
CA PHE A 31 2.00 -6.13 -2.27
C PHE A 31 1.89 -5.52 -3.67
N PHE A 32 2.26 -6.30 -4.67
CA PHE A 32 1.74 -6.17 -6.02
C PHE A 32 0.89 -7.41 -6.28
N ASN A 33 -0.43 -7.24 -6.42
CA ASN A 33 -1.40 -8.34 -6.42
C ASN A 33 -1.20 -9.23 -5.18
N SER A 34 -0.86 -10.51 -5.39
CA SER A 34 -0.61 -11.49 -4.33
C SER A 34 0.84 -11.50 -3.81
N ASP A 35 1.76 -10.84 -4.52
CA ASP A 35 3.20 -10.93 -4.24
C ASP A 35 3.62 -9.86 -3.23
N GLY A 36 3.84 -10.30 -1.99
CA GLY A 36 4.20 -9.45 -0.86
C GLY A 36 5.69 -9.42 -0.57
N LYS A 37 6.22 -8.24 -0.24
CA LYS A 37 7.59 -8.06 0.27
C LYS A 37 7.61 -7.15 1.50
N PRO A 38 8.57 -7.33 2.43
CA PRO A 38 8.74 -6.42 3.56
C PRO A 38 8.90 -4.97 3.09
N TYR A 39 8.29 -4.03 3.82
CA TYR A 39 8.35 -2.62 3.48
C TYR A 39 8.45 -1.71 4.71
N GLY A 40 7.48 -1.79 5.62
CA GLY A 40 7.43 -0.89 6.78
C GLY A 40 6.79 -1.53 8.00
N SER A 41 6.70 -0.80 9.11
CA SER A 41 6.08 -1.29 10.35
C SER A 41 4.57 -1.42 10.22
N LYS A 42 3.95 -2.47 10.78
CA LYS A 42 2.48 -2.63 10.89
C LYS A 42 1.76 -1.34 11.32
N PHE A 43 0.52 -1.14 10.87
CA PHE A 43 -0.35 -0.06 11.32
C PHE A 43 -1.64 -0.58 11.93
N MET A 44 -2.30 0.25 12.73
CA MET A 44 -3.49 -0.11 13.50
C MET A 44 -4.51 1.02 13.58
N ALA A 45 -5.66 0.72 14.20
CA ALA A 45 -6.70 1.72 14.43
C ALA A 45 -6.14 2.94 15.17
N GLY A 46 -6.47 4.13 14.66
CA GLY A 46 -5.94 5.41 15.16
C GLY A 46 -4.75 5.95 14.36
N ASP A 47 -4.06 5.13 13.56
CA ASP A 47 -3.01 5.62 12.67
C ASP A 47 -3.60 6.35 11.46
N THR A 48 -2.96 7.44 11.05
CA THR A 48 -3.20 8.08 9.76
C THR A 48 -2.18 7.57 8.75
N ILE A 49 -2.64 6.85 7.73
CA ILE A 49 -1.78 6.33 6.65
C ILE A 49 -1.90 7.20 5.41
N GLY A 50 -0.79 7.81 5.01
CA GLY A 50 -0.68 8.49 3.72
C GLY A 50 -0.21 7.53 2.64
N CYS A 51 -0.76 7.68 1.44
CA CYS A 51 -0.27 7.00 0.24
C CYS A 51 -0.08 8.04 -0.87
N SER A 52 1.07 8.04 -1.53
CA SER A 52 1.41 8.99 -2.57
C SER A 52 1.96 8.27 -3.80
N VAL A 53 1.55 8.73 -4.98
CA VAL A 53 2.03 8.28 -6.28
C VAL A 53 2.78 9.42 -6.97
N ASN A 54 4.00 9.15 -7.38
CA ASN A 54 4.81 10.08 -8.16
C ASN A 54 4.95 9.53 -9.59
N PHE A 55 4.15 10.06 -10.51
CA PHE A 55 4.17 9.66 -11.93
C PHE A 55 5.43 10.10 -12.69
N ARG A 56 6.16 11.10 -12.19
CA ARG A 56 7.42 11.52 -12.82
C ARG A 56 8.51 10.47 -12.60
N ASN A 57 8.55 9.90 -11.40
CA ASN A 57 9.57 8.95 -10.99
C ASN A 57 9.07 7.49 -11.00
N ASN A 58 7.79 7.26 -11.30
CA ASN A 58 7.11 5.98 -11.22
C ASN A 58 7.27 5.28 -9.85
N THR A 59 7.12 6.06 -8.77
CA THR A 59 7.26 5.54 -7.40
C THR A 59 5.99 5.71 -6.59
N VAL A 60 5.83 4.84 -5.60
CA VAL A 60 4.80 4.93 -4.56
C VAL A 60 5.49 5.07 -3.21
N LEU A 61 4.95 5.94 -2.36
CA LEU A 61 5.43 6.16 -0.99
C LEU A 61 4.26 6.04 0.00
N TYR A 62 4.49 5.40 1.13
CA TYR A 62 3.55 5.39 2.24
C TYR A 62 4.12 6.12 3.45
N THR A 63 3.25 6.77 4.21
CA THR A 63 3.58 7.40 5.48
C THR A 63 2.67 6.88 6.57
N ARG A 64 3.15 6.88 7.81
CA ARG A 64 2.36 6.65 9.03
C ARG A 64 2.52 7.84 9.94
N ASN A 65 1.40 8.49 10.28
CA ASN A 65 1.36 9.67 11.14
C ASN A 65 2.34 10.77 10.66
N GLY A 66 2.41 10.96 9.34
CA GLY A 66 3.30 11.93 8.71
C GLY A 66 4.76 11.47 8.54
N VAL A 67 5.16 10.33 9.11
CA VAL A 67 6.51 9.78 8.99
C VAL A 67 6.59 8.85 7.79
N ASN A 68 7.58 9.06 6.93
CA ASN A 68 7.83 8.19 5.78
C ASN A 68 8.21 6.77 6.25
N LEU A 69 7.51 5.76 5.72
CA LEU A 69 7.77 4.34 5.99
C LEU A 69 8.80 3.74 5.04
N GLY A 70 9.04 4.39 3.91
CA GLY A 70 9.97 3.95 2.89
C GLY A 70 11.37 4.54 3.05
N SER A 71 12.35 3.64 3.05
CA SER A 71 13.67 3.79 2.44
C SER A 71 13.84 2.66 1.42
#